data_AF-A0A2N8MB00-F1
#
_entry.id   AF-A0A2N8MB00-F1
#
_cell.length_a   1.000
_cell.length_b   1.000
_cell.length_c   1.000
_cell.angle_alpha   90.00
_cell.angle_beta   90.00
_cell.angle_gamma   90.00
#
_symmetry.space_group_name_H-M   'P 1'
#
loop_
_entity.id
_entity.type
_entity.pdbx_description
1 polymer ?
#
loop_
_entity_poly.entity_id
_entity_poly.type
_entity_poly.pdbx_seq_one_letter_code
_entity_poly.pdbx_strand_id
1 'polypeptide(L)'
;MEFHKVLPADSSIVMFAKIAVNQGRSPGLEKNEFYDAIVKRADALRADGESPQQAFSKVITDDETGRLLYKAMQIAPGAELKPVAQPAPPSREESARLLGPAHARLHSQAIDHQRANPRLSYENAYSRMYTAPENAGLRAEINREHLAASMAAVHG
;
A
#
# COMPACT_ATOMS: atom_id res chain seq x y z
N MET A 1 -4.38 6.64 -23.97
CA MET A 1 -5.48 7.38 -23.34
C MET A 1 -5.47 7.03 -21.86
N GLU A 2 -5.00 7.93 -21.01
CA GLU A 2 -5.08 7.75 -19.56
C GLU A 2 -6.51 8.05 -19.11
N PHE A 3 -7.18 7.04 -18.55
CA PHE A 3 -8.46 7.25 -17.90
C PHE A 3 -8.18 7.85 -16.53
N HIS A 4 -8.18 9.17 -16.44
CA HIS A 4 -8.29 9.84 -15.15
C HIS A 4 -9.60 9.41 -14.51
N LYS A 5 -9.50 8.57 -13.46
CA LYS A 5 -10.63 8.16 -12.63
C LYS A 5 -11.10 9.41 -11.88
N VAL A 6 -11.97 10.19 -12.51
CA VAL A 6 -12.61 11.35 -11.89
C VAL A 6 -13.45 10.80 -10.74
N LEU A 7 -12.98 11.00 -9.51
CA LEU A 7 -13.73 10.63 -8.31
C LEU A 7 -15.10 11.33 -8.39
N PRO A 8 -16.21 10.60 -8.36
CA PRO A 8 -17.53 11.21 -8.44
C PRO A 8 -17.74 12.15 -7.25
N ALA A 9 -18.36 13.32 -7.47
CA ALA A 9 -18.83 14.16 -6.37
C ALA A 9 -19.78 13.36 -5.44
N ASP A 10 -19.96 13.77 -4.18
CA ASP A 10 -20.77 13.03 -3.20
C ASP A 10 -22.21 12.75 -3.68
N SER A 11 -22.78 13.60 -4.54
CA SER A 11 -24.08 13.36 -5.20
C SER A 11 -24.06 12.22 -6.23
N SER A 12 -22.92 12.01 -6.88
CA SER A 12 -22.72 11.03 -7.94
C SER A 12 -22.49 9.63 -7.37
N ILE A 13 -21.79 9.50 -6.23
CA ILE A 13 -21.57 8.17 -5.61
C ILE A 13 -22.86 7.58 -5.04
N VAL A 14 -23.78 8.42 -4.55
CA VAL A 14 -25.12 7.97 -4.13
C VAL A 14 -25.93 7.44 -5.31
N MET A 15 -25.82 8.06 -6.49
CA MET A 15 -26.45 7.54 -7.71
C MET A 15 -25.88 6.16 -8.09
N PHE A 16 -24.56 6.00 -8.06
CA PHE A 16 -23.94 4.70 -8.30
C PHE A 16 -24.31 3.65 -7.24
N ALA A 17 -24.51 4.05 -5.98
CA ALA A 17 -25.00 3.16 -4.94
C ALA A 17 -26.43 2.66 -5.22
N LYS A 18 -27.34 3.53 -5.70
CA LYS A 18 -28.68 3.11 -6.14
C LYS A 18 -28.62 2.12 -7.29
N ILE A 19 -27.76 2.39 -8.28
CA ILE A 19 -27.54 1.49 -9.42
C ILE A 19 -27.01 0.14 -8.94
N ALA A 20 -26.04 0.15 -8.02
CA ALA A 20 -25.42 -1.08 -7.50
C ALA A 20 -26.44 -1.96 -6.76
N VAL A 21 -27.26 -1.36 -5.90
CA VAL A 21 -28.30 -2.08 -5.15
C VAL A 21 -29.40 -2.61 -6.07
N ASN A 22 -29.84 -1.81 -7.04
CA ASN A 22 -30.91 -2.22 -7.97
C ASN A 22 -30.46 -3.32 -8.95
N GLN A 23 -29.20 -3.29 -9.40
CA GLN A 23 -28.67 -4.25 -10.37
C GLN A 23 -27.98 -5.45 -9.71
N GLY A 24 -27.77 -5.44 -8.40
CA GLY A 24 -26.98 -6.46 -7.69
C GLY A 24 -25.51 -6.52 -8.11
N ARG A 25 -24.99 -5.47 -8.77
CA ARG A 25 -23.59 -5.38 -9.21
C ARG A 25 -23.10 -3.94 -9.17
N SER A 26 -21.87 -3.72 -8.73
CA SER A 26 -21.29 -2.37 -8.71
C SER A 26 -20.94 -1.87 -10.13
N PRO A 27 -21.28 -0.63 -10.51
CA PRO A 27 -20.99 -0.05 -11.82
C PRO A 27 -19.54 0.44 -11.92
N GLY A 28 -18.57 -0.46 -11.74
CA GLY A 28 -17.14 -0.16 -11.86
C GLY A 28 -16.54 0.60 -10.66
N LEU A 29 -17.31 0.76 -9.58
CA LEU A 29 -16.80 1.25 -8.29
C LEU A 29 -16.36 0.10 -7.40
N GLU A 30 -15.29 0.32 -6.67
CA GLU A 30 -14.74 -0.61 -5.70
C GLU A 30 -15.29 -0.34 -4.30
N LYS A 31 -15.13 -1.35 -3.44
CA LYS A 31 -15.58 -1.32 -2.05
C LYS A 31 -15.02 -0.13 -1.25
N ASN A 32 -13.76 0.21 -1.48
CA ASN A 32 -13.08 1.35 -0.86
C ASN A 32 -13.72 2.71 -1.22
N GLU A 33 -14.27 2.88 -2.42
CA GLU A 33 -14.89 4.12 -2.87
C GLU A 33 -16.20 4.38 -2.12
N PHE A 34 -17.00 3.32 -1.90
CA PHE A 34 -18.19 3.40 -1.05
C PHE A 34 -17.83 3.60 0.43
N TYR A 35 -16.79 2.93 0.91
CA TYR A 35 -16.29 3.12 2.28
C TYR A 35 -15.87 4.57 2.53
N ASP A 36 -15.06 5.16 1.64
CA ASP A 36 -14.61 6.56 1.74
C ASP A 36 -15.80 7.53 1.78
N ALA A 37 -16.86 7.27 1.01
CA ALA A 37 -18.08 8.07 1.02
C ALA A 37 -18.84 7.95 2.36
N ILE A 38 -18.89 6.77 2.97
CA ILE A 38 -19.50 6.57 4.29
C ILE A 38 -18.68 7.30 5.35
N VAL A 39 -17.36 7.20 5.32
CA VAL A 39 -16.46 7.89 6.27
C VAL A 39 -16.63 9.40 6.19
N LYS A 40 -16.60 10.00 4.99
CA LYS A 40 -16.84 11.44 4.82
C LYS A 40 -18.19 11.88 5.36
N ARG A 41 -19.23 11.07 5.15
CA ARG A 41 -20.57 11.34 5.67
C ARG A 41 -20.64 11.21 7.18
N ALA A 42 -19.97 10.22 7.75
CA ALA A 42 -19.83 10.04 9.19
C ALA A 42 -19.14 11.23 9.83
N ASP A 43 -18.03 11.70 9.26
CA ASP A 43 -17.31 12.88 9.74
C ASP A 43 -18.16 14.16 9.64
N ALA A 44 -18.94 14.31 8.58
CA ALA A 44 -19.82 15.48 8.40
C ALA A 44 -21.02 15.50 9.36
N LEU A 45 -21.52 14.34 9.79
CA LEU A 45 -22.67 14.19 10.69
C LEU A 45 -22.28 13.91 12.15
N ARG A 46 -20.99 13.83 12.44
CA ARG A 46 -20.44 13.51 13.76
C ARG A 46 -20.80 14.60 14.75
N ALA A 47 -21.33 14.18 15.90
CA ALA A 47 -21.57 15.11 17.01
C ALA A 47 -20.28 15.41 17.79
N ASP A 48 -20.24 16.55 18.48
CA ASP A 48 -19.11 16.91 19.35
C ASP A 48 -18.91 15.87 20.45
N GLY A 49 -17.69 15.33 20.54
CA GLY A 49 -17.34 14.28 21.50
C GLY A 49 -17.65 12.85 21.04
N GLU A 50 -18.23 12.65 19.86
CA GLU A 50 -18.46 11.33 19.29
C GLU A 50 -17.19 10.78 18.63
N SER A 51 -16.88 9.50 18.84
CA SER A 51 -15.76 8.84 18.17
C SER A 51 -16.07 8.58 16.68
N PRO A 52 -15.05 8.53 15.80
CA PRO A 52 -15.25 8.20 14.39
C PRO A 52 -16.04 6.89 14.16
N GLN A 53 -15.81 5.88 15.01
CA GLN A 53 -16.46 4.57 14.91
C GLN A 53 -17.94 4.63 15.28
N GLN A 54 -18.32 5.45 16.27
CA GLN A 54 -19.71 5.68 16.65
C GLN A 54 -20.45 6.42 15.53
N ALA A 55 -19.86 7.49 15.00
CA ALA A 55 -20.43 8.24 13.89
C ALA A 55 -20.61 7.36 12.64
N PHE A 56 -19.61 6.54 12.31
CA PHE A 56 -19.70 5.59 11.21
C PHE A 56 -20.84 4.59 11.40
N SER A 57 -20.92 3.97 12.58
CA SER A 57 -21.96 3.00 12.93
C SER A 57 -23.35 3.63 12.78
N LYS A 58 -23.53 4.84 13.32
CA LYS A 58 -24.77 5.60 13.24
C LYS A 58 -25.16 5.91 11.79
N VAL A 59 -24.20 6.30 10.95
CA VAL A 59 -24.48 6.58 9.53
C VAL A 59 -24.93 5.31 8.78
N ILE A 60 -24.34 4.15 9.04
CA ILE A 60 -24.75 2.91 8.36
C ILE A 60 -26.04 2.29 8.93
N THR A 61 -26.52 2.70 10.11
CA THR A 61 -27.76 2.20 10.72
C THR A 61 -28.94 3.15 10.55
N ASP A 62 -28.73 4.44 10.82
CA ASP A 62 -29.81 5.40 11.04
C ASP A 62 -30.01 6.33 9.85
N ASP A 63 -28.93 6.60 9.10
CA ASP A 63 -28.99 7.48 7.93
C ASP A 63 -29.34 6.69 6.65
N GLU A 64 -30.34 7.17 5.91
CA GLU A 64 -30.82 6.49 4.71
C GLU A 64 -29.75 6.41 3.60
N THR A 65 -28.95 7.46 3.46
CA THR A 65 -27.88 7.51 2.46
C THR A 65 -26.73 6.61 2.87
N GLY A 66 -26.36 6.60 4.15
CA GLY A 66 -25.32 5.72 4.70
C GLY A 66 -25.69 4.26 4.59
N ARG A 67 -26.94 3.88 4.88
CA ARG A 67 -27.45 2.52 4.62
C ARG A 67 -27.35 2.12 3.16
N LEU A 68 -27.71 3.02 2.25
CA LEU A 68 -27.63 2.78 0.81
C LEU A 68 -26.18 2.57 0.36
N LEU A 69 -25.26 3.43 0.80
CA LEU A 69 -23.83 3.31 0.52
C LEU A 69 -23.25 2.01 1.09
N TYR A 70 -23.65 1.63 2.30
CA TYR A 70 -23.21 0.40 2.94
C TYR A 70 -23.69 -0.86 2.19
N LYS A 71 -24.96 -0.86 1.73
CA LYS A 71 -25.46 -1.95 0.86
C LYS A 71 -24.71 -2.02 -0.46
N ALA A 72 -24.41 -0.88 -1.09
CA ALA A 72 -23.61 -0.85 -2.31
C ALA A 72 -22.18 -1.34 -2.07
N MET A 73 -21.58 -0.99 -0.92
CA MET A 73 -20.27 -1.49 -0.49
C MET A 73 -20.26 -3.02 -0.35
N GLN A 74 -21.31 -3.63 0.19
CA GLN A 74 -21.41 -5.08 0.31
C GLN A 74 -21.49 -5.81 -1.05
N ILE A 75 -21.97 -5.12 -2.09
CA ILE A 75 -22.11 -5.64 -3.47
C ILE A 75 -20.82 -5.41 -4.27
N ALA A 76 -20.05 -4.39 -3.93
CA ALA A 76 -18.89 -3.97 -4.70
C ALA A 76 -17.71 -4.96 -4.61
N PRO A 77 -16.99 -5.20 -5.72
CA PRO A 77 -15.77 -5.98 -5.70
C PRO A 77 -14.61 -5.19 -5.06
N GLY A 78 -13.56 -5.91 -4.68
CA GLY A 78 -12.33 -5.32 -4.13
C GLY A 78 -12.26 -5.30 -2.60
N ALA A 79 -11.10 -4.90 -2.08
CA ALA A 79 -10.85 -4.83 -0.65
C ALA A 79 -11.53 -3.62 -0.01
N GLU A 80 -11.97 -3.77 1.24
CA GLU A 80 -12.55 -2.67 2.03
C GLU A 80 -11.53 -1.56 2.29
N LEU A 81 -10.26 -1.94 2.41
CA LEU A 81 -9.14 -1.03 2.60
C LEU A 81 -8.43 -0.82 1.27
N LYS A 82 -8.18 0.43 0.90
CA LYS A 82 -7.18 0.74 -0.13
C LYS A 82 -5.88 0.07 0.29
N PRO A 83 -5.21 -0.70 -0.59
CA PRO A 83 -3.83 -1.09 -0.35
C PRO A 83 -3.07 0.19 -0.01
N VAL A 84 -2.44 0.21 1.17
CA VAL A 84 -1.55 1.32 1.53
C VAL A 84 -0.57 1.43 0.37
N ALA A 85 -0.51 2.60 -0.28
CA ALA A 85 0.43 2.81 -1.36
C ALA A 85 1.81 2.45 -0.80
N GLN A 86 2.37 1.33 -1.26
CA GLN A 86 3.73 1.00 -0.88
C GLN A 86 4.58 2.17 -1.36
N PRO A 87 5.41 2.77 -0.48
CA PRO A 87 6.32 3.81 -0.93
C PRO A 87 7.07 3.26 -2.15
N ALA A 88 7.19 4.10 -3.18
CA ALA A 88 7.90 3.71 -4.38
C ALA A 88 9.25 3.10 -3.96
N PRO A 89 9.65 1.95 -4.54
CA PRO A 89 10.93 1.36 -4.20
C PRO A 89 12.01 2.44 -4.32
N PRO A 90 12.90 2.59 -3.33
CA PRO A 90 13.90 3.65 -3.35
C PRO A 90 14.68 3.60 -4.66
N SER A 91 15.06 4.77 -5.18
CA SER A 91 15.88 4.83 -6.39
C SER A 91 17.17 4.02 -6.23
N ARG A 92 17.80 3.64 -7.34
CA ARG A 92 19.06 2.88 -7.30
C ARG A 92 20.15 3.63 -6.53
N GLU A 93 20.17 4.97 -6.61
CA GLU A 93 21.09 5.82 -5.87
C GLU A 93 20.74 5.90 -4.37
N GLU A 94 19.46 5.98 -4.01
CA GLU A 94 19.02 5.95 -2.61
C GLU A 94 19.29 4.59 -1.97
N SER A 95 19.04 3.50 -2.70
CA SER A 95 19.40 2.16 -2.27
C SER A 95 20.91 2.03 -2.03
N ALA A 96 21.74 2.57 -2.92
CA ALA A 96 23.19 2.56 -2.73
C ALA A 96 23.66 3.42 -1.53
N ARG A 97 23.00 4.55 -1.27
CA ARG A 97 23.27 5.41 -0.10
C ARG A 97 22.83 4.76 1.21
N LEU A 98 21.67 4.10 1.22
CA LEU A 98 21.08 3.50 2.42
C LEU A 98 21.83 2.23 2.87
N LEU A 99 22.47 1.53 1.94
CA LEU A 99 22.92 0.16 2.19
C LEU A 99 24.41 0.04 2.52
N GLY A 100 25.20 1.11 2.36
CA GLY A 100 26.61 1.14 2.79
C GLY A 100 27.60 0.41 1.85
N PRO A 101 28.91 0.59 2.06
CA PRO A 101 29.95 0.07 1.17
C PRO A 101 30.02 -1.47 1.13
N ALA A 102 29.69 -2.17 2.21
CA ALA A 102 29.67 -3.64 2.21
C ALA A 102 28.51 -4.19 1.37
N HIS A 103 27.34 -3.55 1.42
CA HIS A 103 26.23 -3.94 0.56
C HIS A 103 26.50 -3.62 -0.92
N ALA A 104 27.19 -2.52 -1.23
CA ALA A 104 27.62 -2.21 -2.60
C ALA A 104 28.59 -3.26 -3.16
N ARG A 105 29.49 -3.79 -2.32
CA ARG A 105 30.39 -4.91 -2.70
C ARG A 105 29.61 -6.18 -2.98
N LEU A 106 28.65 -6.54 -2.13
CA LEU A 106 27.83 -7.74 -2.34
C LEU A 106 26.92 -7.61 -3.58
N HIS A 107 26.38 -6.42 -3.84
CA HIS A 107 25.65 -6.11 -5.07
C HIS A 107 26.52 -6.31 -6.31
N SER A 108 27.76 -5.83 -6.29
CA SER A 108 28.69 -5.98 -7.42
C SER A 108 28.97 -7.47 -7.70
N GLN A 109 29.22 -8.26 -6.65
CA GLN A 109 29.40 -9.71 -6.77
C GLN A 109 28.16 -10.41 -7.33
N ALA A 110 26.96 -10.00 -6.90
CA ALA A 110 25.70 -10.54 -7.42
C ALA A 110 25.48 -10.24 -8.90
N ILE A 111 25.82 -9.02 -9.35
CA ILE A 111 25.75 -8.63 -10.76
C ILE A 111 26.75 -9.42 -11.60
N ASP A 112 27.98 -9.60 -11.12
CA ASP A 112 28.98 -10.41 -11.83
C ASP A 112 28.57 -11.88 -11.91
N HIS A 113 27.99 -12.42 -10.83
CA HIS A 113 27.43 -13.77 -10.82
C HIS A 113 26.24 -13.93 -11.77
N GLN A 114 25.39 -12.90 -11.90
CA GLN A 114 24.28 -12.87 -12.86
C GLN A 114 24.80 -12.81 -14.31
N ARG A 115 25.83 -12.00 -14.58
CA ARG A 115 26.47 -11.92 -15.91
C ARG A 115 27.10 -13.25 -16.31
N ALA A 116 27.74 -13.94 -15.36
CA ALA A 116 28.29 -15.27 -15.58
C ALA A 116 27.22 -16.35 -15.74
N ASN A 117 26.00 -16.12 -15.23
CA ASN A 117 24.88 -17.07 -15.28
C ASN A 117 23.59 -16.37 -15.74
N PRO A 118 23.40 -16.11 -17.04
CA PRO A 118 22.29 -15.30 -17.56
C PRO A 118 20.89 -15.86 -17.29
N ARG A 119 20.78 -17.13 -16.87
CA ARG A 119 19.52 -17.79 -16.48
C ARG A 119 19.11 -17.51 -15.03
N LEU A 120 19.99 -16.93 -14.22
CA LEU A 120 19.68 -16.56 -12.84
C LEU A 120 19.12 -15.15 -12.80
N SER A 121 18.03 -14.98 -12.06
CA SER A 121 17.54 -13.65 -11.72
C SER A 121 18.51 -12.97 -10.75
N TYR A 122 18.47 -11.64 -10.71
CA TYR A 122 19.29 -10.85 -9.80
C TYR A 122 19.04 -11.24 -8.33
N GLU A 123 17.79 -11.45 -7.95
CA GLU A 123 17.39 -11.83 -6.59
C GLU A 123 18.03 -13.17 -6.20
N ASN A 124 18.01 -14.15 -7.10
CA ASN A 124 18.64 -15.45 -6.87
C ASN A 124 20.18 -15.35 -6.80
N ALA A 125 20.79 -14.52 -7.65
CA ALA A 125 22.23 -14.28 -7.59
C ALA A 125 22.64 -13.58 -6.30
N TYR A 126 21.86 -12.57 -5.88
CA TYR A 126 22.08 -11.83 -4.63
C TYR A 126 21.88 -12.73 -3.41
N SER A 127 20.80 -13.50 -3.32
CA SER A 127 20.58 -14.44 -2.21
C SER A 127 21.68 -15.50 -2.12
N ARG A 128 22.20 -15.98 -3.25
CA ARG A 128 23.35 -16.89 -3.26
C ARG A 128 24.60 -16.23 -2.72
N MET A 129 24.95 -15.03 -3.20
CA MET A 129 26.12 -14.29 -2.69
C MET A 129 25.96 -13.95 -1.21
N TYR A 130 24.76 -13.57 -0.78
CA TYR A 130 24.49 -13.27 0.63
C TYR A 130 24.67 -14.52 1.49
N THR A 131 24.19 -15.70 1.09
CA THR A 131 24.23 -16.92 1.91
C THR A 131 25.54 -17.73 1.80
N ALA A 132 26.40 -17.43 0.83
CA ALA A 132 27.64 -18.17 0.60
C ALA A 132 28.62 -18.09 1.80
N PRO A 133 29.21 -19.20 2.27
CA PRO A 133 30.09 -19.20 3.44
C PRO A 133 31.32 -18.29 3.28
N GLU A 134 31.85 -18.16 2.07
CA GLU A 134 32.95 -17.26 1.71
C GLU A 134 32.63 -15.78 1.94
N ASN A 135 31.35 -15.40 1.92
CA ASN A 135 30.87 -14.03 2.14
C ASN A 135 30.38 -13.79 3.58
N ALA A 136 30.69 -14.70 4.52
CA ALA A 136 30.30 -14.54 5.93
C ALA A 136 30.79 -13.23 6.55
N GLY A 137 32.00 -12.78 6.22
CA GLY A 137 32.53 -11.49 6.66
C GLY A 137 31.75 -10.31 6.10
N LEU A 138 31.41 -10.34 4.80
CA LEU A 138 30.61 -9.31 4.14
C LEU A 138 29.19 -9.22 4.72
N ARG A 139 28.55 -10.36 5.05
CA ARG A 139 27.26 -10.36 5.75
C ARG A 139 27.34 -9.65 7.10
N ALA A 140 28.38 -9.92 7.88
CA ALA A 140 28.57 -9.29 9.18
C ALA A 140 28.80 -7.78 9.06
N GLU A 141 29.50 -7.34 8.01
CA GLU A 141 29.66 -5.92 7.67
C GLU A 141 28.33 -5.26 7.28
N ILE A 142 27.54 -5.89 6.42
CA ILE A 142 26.21 -5.39 6.03
C ILE A 142 25.29 -5.25 7.24
N ASN A 143 25.31 -6.22 8.16
CA ASN A 143 24.51 -6.15 9.38
C ASN A 143 24.95 -4.98 10.28
N ARG A 144 26.26 -4.68 10.36
CA ARG A 144 26.76 -3.51 11.09
C ARG A 144 26.33 -2.20 10.42
N GLU A 145 26.37 -2.13 9.09
CA GLU A 145 25.91 -0.97 8.31
C GLU A 145 24.41 -0.72 8.51
N HIS A 146 23.58 -1.76 8.44
CA HIS A 146 22.13 -1.66 8.67
C HIS A 146 21.81 -1.19 10.10
N LEU A 147 22.52 -1.70 11.11
CA LEU A 147 22.34 -1.27 12.51
C LEU A 147 22.72 0.21 12.69
N ALA A 148 23.83 0.65 12.10
CA ALA A 148 24.26 2.04 12.14
C ALA A 148 23.25 2.97 11.43
N ALA A 149 22.76 2.59 10.25
CA ALA A 149 21.74 3.34 9.52
C ALA A 149 20.41 3.42 10.30
N SER A 150 20.00 2.34 10.94
CA SER A 150 18.79 2.29 11.78
C SER A 150 18.91 3.19 13.01
N MET A 151 20.09 3.22 13.66
CA MET A 151 20.32 4.12 14.81
C MET A 151 20.37 5.60 14.41
N ALA A 152 20.95 5.91 13.24
CA ALA A 152 20.97 7.28 12.72
C ALA A 152 19.56 7.83 12.42
N ALA A 153 18.65 6.97 11.93
CA ALA A 153 17.28 7.35 11.64
C ALA A 153 16.39 7.56 12.88
N VAL A 154 16.79 7.05 14.06
CA VAL A 154 16.05 7.20 15.33
C VAL A 154 16.47 8.48 16.08
N HIS A 155 17.66 9.01 15.81
CA HIS A 155 18.23 10.17 16.51
C HIS A 155 18.24 11.47 15.70
N GLY A 156 17.75 11.46 14.46
CA GLY A 156 17.57 12.66 13.61
C GLY A 156 16.11 13.07 13.54
#